data_AF-A0A2V6SR58-F1
#
_entry.id   AF-A0A2V6SR58-F1
#
_cell.length_a   1.000
_cell.length_b   1.000
_cell.length_c   1.000
_cell.angle_alpha   90.00
_cell.angle_beta   90.00
_cell.angle_gamma   90.00
#
_symmetry.space_group_name_H-M   'P 1'
#
loop_
_entity.id
_entity.type
_entity.pdbx_description
1 polymer ?
#
loop_
_entity_poly.entity_id
_entity_poly.type
_entity_poly.pdbx_seq_one_letter_code
_entity_poly.pdbx_strand_id
1 'polypeptide(L)'
;MDTKTTSPTASHCNPHHWILFAGTVPNTCYDNLRAGCAMVGLGQRTTHDNLNLYMKTAMDPRTGQHLNVVSDAVAGDYIQFFAEVDLLVVVSLCPYGDGSVVPMDWATTQIAQRPIAIEIADSATTPLGWP
;
A
#
# COMPACT_ATOMS: atom_id res chain seq x y z
N MET A 1 7.20 22.16 10.92
CA MET A 1 6.46 20.89 11.09
C MET A 1 7.00 19.94 10.06
N ASP A 2 7.82 19.00 10.49
CA ASP A 2 8.46 18.02 9.59
C ASP A 2 7.42 16.94 9.25
N THR A 3 6.75 17.07 8.11
CA THR A 3 5.67 16.17 7.65
C THR A 3 6.22 14.90 6.99
N LYS A 4 7.49 14.57 7.21
CA LYS A 4 8.20 13.41 6.65
C LYS A 4 8.00 12.13 7.48
N THR A 5 6.77 11.85 7.91
CA THR A 5 6.46 10.56 8.54
C THR A 5 5.62 9.74 7.59
N THR A 6 6.26 8.84 6.85
CA THR A 6 5.61 7.67 6.25
C THR A 6 5.19 6.76 7.39
N SER A 7 3.99 6.96 7.91
CA SER A 7 3.47 6.14 9.00
C SER A 7 2.80 4.88 8.41
N PRO A 8 3.20 3.65 8.78
CA PRO A 8 2.55 2.43 8.32
C PRO A 8 1.18 2.19 9.01
N THR A 9 0.52 3.24 9.50
CA THR A 9 -0.63 3.16 10.43
C THR A 9 -1.98 2.86 9.78
N ALA A 10 -2.00 2.53 8.49
CA ALA A 10 -3.21 2.17 7.76
C ALA A 10 -3.13 0.73 7.25
N SER A 11 -4.24 -0.01 7.35
CA SER A 11 -4.43 -1.29 6.65
C SER A 11 -4.67 -1.05 5.16
N HIS A 12 -4.84 -2.12 4.38
CA HIS A 12 -5.22 -2.04 2.98
C HIS A 12 -6.63 -1.45 2.85
N CYS A 13 -6.87 -0.68 1.78
CA CYS A 13 -8.25 -0.31 1.44
C CYS A 13 -9.08 -1.58 1.23
N ASN A 14 -10.30 -1.58 1.77
CA ASN A 14 -11.08 -2.80 2.00
C ASN A 14 -12.53 -2.60 1.54
N PRO A 15 -13.12 -3.53 0.76
CA PRO A 15 -14.46 -3.37 0.20
C PRO A 15 -15.54 -3.28 1.28
N HIS A 16 -15.34 -3.97 2.41
CA HIS A 16 -16.27 -3.94 3.55
C HIS A 16 -16.27 -2.59 4.28
N HIS A 17 -15.14 -1.88 4.29
CA HIS A 17 -15.09 -0.52 4.84
C HIS A 17 -15.81 0.44 3.89
N TRP A 18 -15.55 0.32 2.58
CA TRP A 18 -16.11 1.23 1.58
C TRP A 18 -17.61 1.09 1.38
N ILE A 19 -18.16 -0.11 1.48
CA ILE A 19 -19.61 -0.27 1.41
C ILE A 19 -20.32 0.41 2.59
N LEU A 20 -19.70 0.41 3.78
CA LEU A 20 -20.24 1.11 4.96
C LEU A 20 -20.08 2.62 4.86
N PHE A 21 -18.95 3.09 4.32
CA PHE A 21 -18.62 4.52 4.28
C PHE A 21 -19.27 5.25 3.10
N ALA A 22 -19.30 4.63 1.92
CA ALA A 22 -19.70 5.27 0.66
C ALA A 22 -20.88 4.56 -0.04
N GLY A 23 -21.36 3.43 0.46
CA GLY A 23 -22.45 2.66 -0.16
C GLY A 23 -22.07 2.00 -1.50
N THR A 24 -20.79 2.06 -1.89
CA THR A 24 -20.26 1.51 -3.13
C THR A 24 -19.01 0.67 -2.84
N VAL A 25 -18.67 -0.24 -3.75
CA VAL A 25 -17.51 -1.12 -3.60
C VAL A 25 -16.50 -0.82 -4.70
N PRO A 26 -15.39 -0.12 -4.35
CA PRO A 26 -14.24 -0.05 -5.23
C PRO A 26 -13.67 -1.42 -5.51
N ASN A 27 -12.98 -1.56 -6.64
CA ASN A 27 -11.86 -2.49 -6.64
C ASN A 27 -10.84 -1.99 -5.62
N THR A 28 -10.39 -2.84 -4.69
CA THR A 28 -9.51 -2.44 -3.58
C THR A 28 -8.18 -3.19 -3.58
N CYS A 29 -7.23 -2.70 -2.78
CA CYS A 29 -6.01 -3.44 -2.46
C CYS A 29 -6.31 -4.79 -1.82
N TYR A 30 -7.33 -4.88 -0.96
CA TYR A 30 -7.73 -6.15 -0.37
C TYR A 30 -8.11 -7.19 -1.44
N ASP A 31 -8.89 -6.78 -2.44
CA ASP A 31 -9.31 -7.66 -3.53
C ASP A 31 -8.12 -8.09 -4.39
N ASN A 32 -7.25 -7.14 -4.75
CA ASN A 32 -6.03 -7.39 -5.51
C ASN A 32 -5.08 -8.36 -4.77
N LEU A 33 -4.85 -8.15 -3.48
CA LEU A 33 -3.99 -9.00 -2.65
C LEU A 33 -4.56 -10.41 -2.53
N ARG A 34 -5.88 -10.54 -2.31
CA ARG A 34 -6.54 -11.84 -2.27
C ARG A 34 -6.42 -12.58 -3.60
N ALA A 35 -6.61 -11.88 -4.72
CA ALA A 35 -6.42 -12.45 -6.04
C ALA A 35 -4.97 -12.93 -6.25
N GLY A 36 -3.98 -12.12 -5.85
CA GLY A 36 -2.56 -12.49 -5.91
C GLY A 36 -2.22 -13.72 -5.07
N CYS A 37 -2.68 -13.78 -3.82
CA CYS A 37 -2.53 -14.95 -2.96
C CYS A 37 -3.18 -16.21 -3.56
N ALA A 38 -4.36 -16.07 -4.15
CA ALA A 38 -5.07 -17.21 -4.76
C ALA A 38 -4.30 -17.81 -5.95
N MET A 39 -3.52 -17.02 -6.69
CA MET A 39 -2.70 -17.53 -7.81
C MET A 39 -1.66 -18.57 -7.38
N VAL A 40 -1.23 -18.54 -6.12
CA VAL A 40 -0.28 -19.49 -5.54
C VAL A 40 -0.94 -20.46 -4.56
N GLY A 41 -2.27 -20.60 -4.63
CA GLY A 41 -3.05 -21.55 -3.83
C GLY A 41 -3.29 -21.13 -2.38
N LEU A 42 -3.03 -19.86 -2.02
CA LEU A 42 -3.28 -19.35 -0.68
C LEU A 42 -4.72 -18.85 -0.52
N GLY A 43 -5.27 -19.10 0.66
CA GLY A 43 -6.64 -18.70 1.00
C GLY A 43 -6.74 -17.25 1.50
N GLN A 44 -7.97 -16.75 1.59
CA GLN A 44 -8.28 -15.39 2.06
C GLN A 44 -7.70 -15.07 3.45
N ARG A 45 -7.57 -16.07 4.33
CA ARG A 45 -7.05 -15.89 5.69
C ARG A 45 -5.55 -15.55 5.73
N THR A 46 -4.85 -15.68 4.62
CA THR A 46 -3.44 -15.29 4.50
C THR A 46 -3.28 -13.79 4.27
N THR A 47 -4.33 -13.09 3.84
CA THR A 47 -4.30 -11.63 3.70
C THR A 47 -4.30 -10.97 5.08
N HIS A 48 -3.26 -10.19 5.36
CA HIS A 48 -3.06 -9.42 6.58
C HIS A 48 -2.86 -7.94 6.25
N ASP A 49 -2.75 -7.10 7.28
CA ASP A 49 -2.39 -5.68 7.11
C ASP A 49 -1.08 -5.55 6.32
N ASN A 50 -1.06 -4.65 5.35
CA ASN A 50 0.02 -4.51 4.40
C ASN A 50 1.01 -3.40 4.79
N LEU A 51 2.22 -3.47 4.24
CA LEU A 51 3.12 -2.32 4.21
C LEU A 51 2.72 -1.40 3.05
N ASN A 52 2.34 -0.16 3.35
CA ASN A 52 1.94 0.81 2.34
C ASN A 52 3.15 1.59 1.80
N LEU A 53 3.73 1.09 0.71
CA LEU A 53 4.87 1.71 0.04
C LEU A 53 4.45 3.01 -0.65
N TYR A 54 5.29 4.04 -0.53
CA TYR A 54 5.08 5.38 -1.11
C TYR A 54 3.80 6.11 -0.66
N MET A 55 3.00 5.54 0.26
CA MET A 55 1.85 6.22 0.83
C MET A 55 2.33 7.27 1.84
N LYS A 56 1.76 8.47 1.75
CA LYS A 56 2.02 9.54 2.71
C LYS A 56 0.76 9.79 3.54
N THR A 57 0.92 9.71 4.84
CA THR A 57 -0.17 9.89 5.80
C THR A 57 0.26 10.85 6.90
N ALA A 58 -0.72 11.45 7.57
CA ALA A 58 -0.51 12.24 8.76
C ALA A 58 -1.64 11.97 9.76
N MET A 59 -1.40 12.29 11.03
CA MET A 59 -2.45 12.31 12.03
C MET A 59 -2.65 13.75 12.47
N ASP A 60 -3.88 14.23 12.45
CA ASP A 60 -4.22 15.53 13.04
C ASP A 60 -3.99 15.43 14.56
N PRO A 61 -3.04 16.19 15.14
CA PRO A 61 -2.69 16.08 16.55
C PRO A 61 -3.81 16.58 17.49
N ARG A 62 -4.79 17.31 16.97
CA ARG A 62 -5.91 17.88 17.74
C ARG A 62 -7.15 17.00 17.68
N THR A 63 -7.44 16.41 16.53
CA THR A 63 -8.64 15.58 16.32
C THR A 63 -8.36 14.08 16.33
N GLY A 64 -7.10 13.67 16.19
CA GLY A 64 -6.69 12.28 16.02
C GLY A 64 -7.06 11.69 14.65
N GLN A 65 -7.58 12.50 13.72
CA GLN A 65 -7.99 12.02 12.40
C GLN A 65 -6.78 11.60 11.57
N HIS A 66 -6.90 10.45 10.90
CA HIS A 66 -5.94 10.00 9.90
C HIS A 66 -6.17 10.76 8.59
N LEU A 67 -5.12 11.38 8.09
CA LEU A 67 -5.11 12.22 6.90
C LEU A 67 -4.31 11.51 5.80
N ASN A 68 -4.91 11.40 4.62
CA ASN A 68 -4.17 11.01 3.42
C ASN A 68 -3.56 12.27 2.80
N VAL A 69 -2.27 12.20 2.49
CA VAL A 69 -1.53 13.29 1.87
C VAL A 69 -1.00 12.77 0.54
N VAL A 70 -0.94 13.65 -0.46
CA VAL A 70 -0.36 13.30 -1.76
C VAL A 70 1.07 12.79 -1.55
N SER A 71 1.38 11.65 -2.17
CA SER A 71 2.72 11.06 -2.15
C SER A 71 3.75 12.04 -2.73
N ASP A 72 4.93 12.09 -2.12
CA ASP A 72 6.07 12.85 -2.65
C ASP A 72 6.90 12.00 -3.64
N ALA A 73 6.56 10.72 -3.84
CA ALA A 73 7.34 9.80 -4.64
C ALA A 73 7.33 10.19 -6.12
N VAL A 74 8.51 10.13 -6.74
CA VAL A 74 8.71 10.42 -8.16
C VAL A 74 9.24 9.20 -8.91
N ALA A 75 9.11 9.21 -10.24
CA ALA A 75 9.66 8.14 -11.07
C ALA A 75 11.18 8.04 -10.86
N GLY A 76 11.66 6.84 -10.53
CA GLY A 76 13.06 6.58 -10.20
C GLY A 76 13.33 6.42 -8.70
N ASP A 77 12.41 6.85 -7.83
CA ASP A 77 12.48 6.48 -6.41
C ASP A 77 12.31 4.97 -6.26
N TYR A 78 13.12 4.38 -5.39
CA TYR A 78 13.06 2.95 -5.09
C TYR A 78 13.27 2.68 -3.60
N ILE A 79 12.69 1.57 -3.15
CA ILE A 79 12.91 0.98 -1.83
C ILE A 79 13.49 -0.41 -2.07
N GLN A 80 14.61 -0.70 -1.41
CA GLN A 80 15.25 -2.01 -1.48
C GLN A 80 15.06 -2.75 -0.16
N PHE A 81 14.68 -4.02 -0.27
CA PHE A 81 14.55 -4.94 0.86
C PHE A 81 15.62 -6.02 0.77
N PHE A 82 16.16 -6.42 1.91
CA PHE A 82 16.94 -7.63 2.04
C PHE A 82 16.02 -8.75 2.55
N ALA A 83 15.98 -9.89 1.86
CA ALA A 83 15.21 -11.05 2.27
C ALA A 83 16.04 -11.89 3.27
N GLU A 84 15.78 -11.72 4.56
CA GLU A 84 16.46 -12.50 5.63
C GLU A 84 16.06 -13.98 5.65
N VAL A 85 14.89 -14.29 5.09
CA VAL A 85 14.32 -15.64 4.96
C VAL A 85 13.70 -15.78 3.57
N ASP A 86 13.31 -16.99 3.18
CA ASP A 86 12.52 -17.20 1.97
C ASP A 86 11.16 -16.50 2.10
N LEU A 87 10.83 -15.64 1.13
CA LEU A 87 9.62 -14.83 1.14
C LEU A 87 8.75 -15.10 -0.09
N LEU A 88 7.44 -15.10 0.16
CA LEU A 88 6.44 -14.85 -0.87
C LEU A 88 5.94 -13.41 -0.69
N VAL A 89 6.12 -12.57 -1.72
CA VAL A 89 5.69 -11.18 -1.70
C VAL A 89 4.54 -10.98 -2.69
N VAL A 90 3.44 -10.40 -2.23
CA VAL A 90 2.31 -10.01 -3.08
C VAL A 90 2.17 -8.49 -3.02
N VAL A 91 2.18 -7.84 -4.18
CA VAL A 91 2.09 -6.38 -4.30
C VAL A 91 0.82 -6.00 -5.03
N SER A 92 0.10 -5.02 -4.49
CA SER A 92 -1.07 -4.42 -5.14
C SER A 92 -0.75 -2.98 -5.54
N LEU A 93 -0.96 -2.64 -6.81
CA LEU A 93 -1.03 -1.25 -7.22
C LEU A 93 -2.32 -0.66 -6.68
N CYS A 94 -2.20 0.27 -5.73
CA CYS A 94 -3.36 0.85 -5.07
C CYS A 94 -4.29 1.52 -6.08
N PRO A 95 -5.60 1.18 -6.10
CA PRO A 95 -6.60 1.88 -6.91
C PRO A 95 -6.70 3.37 -6.61
N TYR A 96 -6.25 3.78 -5.42
CA TYR A 96 -6.22 5.17 -4.96
C TYR A 96 -5.00 5.97 -5.45
N GLY A 97 -4.09 5.34 -6.22
CA GLY A 97 -2.94 6.02 -6.83
C GLY A 97 -2.04 6.70 -5.80
N ASP A 98 -1.69 7.96 -6.05
CA ASP A 98 -0.78 8.77 -5.23
C ASP A 98 -1.47 9.50 -4.06
N GLY A 99 -2.78 9.28 -3.86
CA GLY A 99 -3.54 9.94 -2.79
C GLY A 99 -4.00 11.36 -3.12
N SER A 100 -3.95 11.79 -4.39
CA SER A 100 -4.40 13.13 -4.84
C SER A 100 -5.92 13.32 -4.93
N VAL A 101 -6.70 12.23 -4.97
CA VAL A 101 -8.16 12.29 -5.10
C VAL A 101 -8.80 12.09 -3.73
N VAL A 102 -9.84 12.85 -3.38
CA VAL A 102 -10.49 12.66 -2.07
C VAL A 102 -11.29 11.35 -1.99
N PRO A 103 -11.36 10.70 -0.82
CA PRO A 103 -12.07 9.43 -0.60
C PRO A 103 -13.55 9.40 -0.99
N MET A 104 -14.22 10.51 -1.25
CA MET A 104 -15.65 10.50 -1.67
C MET A 104 -15.84 10.45 -3.19
N ASP A 105 -14.83 10.87 -3.96
CA ASP A 105 -14.97 11.04 -5.41
C ASP A 105 -14.35 9.88 -6.20
N TRP A 106 -13.67 8.94 -5.53
CA TRP A 106 -12.93 7.85 -6.17
C TRP A 106 -13.80 6.95 -7.08
N ALA A 107 -15.09 6.78 -6.79
CA ALA A 107 -15.99 5.99 -7.62
C ALA A 107 -16.30 6.67 -8.96
N THR A 108 -16.10 7.99 -9.03
CA THR A 108 -16.47 8.85 -10.16
C THR A 108 -15.27 9.52 -10.82
N THR A 109 -14.10 9.48 -10.19
CA THR A 109 -12.86 10.10 -10.68
C THR A 109 -11.90 9.02 -11.17
N GLN A 110 -11.44 9.17 -12.42
CA GLN A 110 -10.39 8.31 -12.95
C GLN A 110 -9.05 8.67 -12.27
N ILE A 111 -8.55 7.77 -11.45
CA ILE A 111 -7.25 7.90 -10.80
C ILE A 111 -6.18 7.27 -11.68
N ALA A 112 -5.15 8.04 -12.04
CA ALA A 112 -4.03 7.53 -12.83
C ALA A 112 -3.16 6.61 -11.96
N GLN A 113 -3.32 5.30 -12.13
CA GLN A 113 -2.40 4.33 -11.56
C GLN A 113 -1.11 4.31 -12.39
N ARG A 114 0.04 4.28 -11.71
CA ARG A 114 1.35 4.16 -12.35
C ARG A 114 1.92 2.77 -12.05
N PRO A 115 2.55 2.10 -13.03
CA PRO A 115 3.18 0.81 -12.79
C PRO A 115 4.36 0.95 -11.82
N ILE A 116 4.61 -0.11 -11.04
CA ILE A 116 5.80 -0.25 -10.18
C ILE A 116 6.62 -1.40 -10.73
N ALA A 117 7.92 -1.17 -10.93
CA ALA A 117 8.87 -2.23 -11.26
C ALA A 117 9.29 -2.97 -9.98
N ILE A 118 9.39 -4.30 -10.06
CA ILE A 118 9.93 -5.15 -9.00
C ILE A 118 11.10 -5.91 -9.61
N GLU A 119 12.27 -5.75 -9.02
CA GLU A 119 13.50 -6.41 -9.44
C GLU A 119 13.99 -7.32 -8.30
N ILE A 120 14.38 -8.55 -8.65
CA ILE A 120 14.96 -9.52 -7.71
C ILE A 120 16.43 -9.66 -8.09
N ALA A 121 17.32 -9.40 -7.15
CA ALA A 121 18.77 -9.50 -7.34
C ALA A 121 19.35 -10.57 -6.41
N ASP A 122 20.22 -11.44 -6.97
CA ASP A 122 20.80 -12.59 -6.26
C ASP A 122 21.87 -12.20 -5.21
N SER A 123 22.43 -11.00 -5.30
CA SER A 123 23.38 -10.49 -4.30
C SER A 123 23.52 -8.98 -4.40
N ALA A 124 23.07 -8.24 -3.39
CA ALA A 124 23.35 -6.81 -3.28
C ALA A 124 24.19 -6.46 -2.05
N THR A 125 24.15 -7.26 -0.98
CA THR A 125 24.88 -6.93 0.25
C THR A 125 25.02 -8.18 1.09
N THR A 126 26.21 -8.45 1.62
CA THR A 126 26.37 -9.42 2.71
C THR A 126 25.51 -8.93 3.88
N PRO A 127 24.52 -9.70 4.37
CA PRO A 127 23.77 -9.29 5.55
C PRO A 127 24.73 -8.99 6.69
N LEU A 128 24.48 -7.89 7.41
CA LEU A 128 25.21 -7.61 8.65
C LEU A 128 25.00 -8.80 9.60
N GLY A 129 26.02 -9.14 10.39
CA GLY A 129 25.91 -10.21 11.36
C GLY A 129 24.69 -10.00 12.27
N TRP A 130 23.93 -11.06 12.49
CA TRP A 130 22.86 -11.10 13.49
C TRP A 130 23.44 -10.72 14.87
N PRO A 131 22.79 -9.85 15.67
CA PRO A 131 23.24 -9.57 17.03
C PRO A 131 23.22 -10.80 17.94
#